data_AF-A0A0W1EWB4-F1
#
_entry.id   AF-A0A0W1EWB4-F1
#
_cell.length_a   1.000
_cell.length_b   1.000
_cell.length_c   1.000
_cell.angle_alpha   90.00
_cell.angle_beta   90.00
_cell.angle_gamma   90.00
#
_symmetry.space_group_name_H-M   'P 1'
#
loop_
_entity.id
_entity.type
_entity.pdbx_description
1 polymer ?
#
loop_
_entity_poly.entity_id
_entity_poly.type
_entity_poly.pdbx_seq_one_letter_code
_entity_poly.pdbx_strand_id
1 'polypeptide(L)'
;MLLIAAVTTIANGIFMLVKPLDWYVFVPTVVTTGPPNAHFIRDIGLAYLGSGLILLYATINPSLRWRAALVGGLWLTFHGLLHIYEVAAGICGPATFWADAPAVIGQPALVIIALAIVFSRRNARADPR
;
A
#
# COMPACT_ATOMS: atom_id res chain seq x y z
N MET A 1 9.10 1.27 -9.64
CA MET A 1 7.78 1.51 -8.99
C MET A 1 7.31 0.30 -8.20
N LEU A 2 7.05 -0.87 -8.82
CA LEU A 2 6.69 -2.08 -8.04
C LEU A 2 7.71 -2.44 -6.95
N LEU A 3 9.02 -2.35 -7.22
CA LEU A 3 10.05 -2.62 -6.22
C LEU A 3 10.00 -1.64 -5.04
N ILE A 4 9.79 -0.35 -5.32
CA ILE A 4 9.67 0.67 -4.28
C ILE A 4 8.46 0.34 -3.41
N ALA A 5 7.29 0.15 -4.03
CA ALA A 5 6.08 -0.22 -3.32
C ALA A 5 6.27 -1.49 -2.48
N ALA A 6 6.87 -2.53 -3.04
CA ALA A 6 7.15 -3.78 -2.35
C ALA A 6 8.01 -3.57 -1.11
N VAL A 7 9.17 -2.92 -1.24
CA VAL A 7 10.11 -2.73 -0.12
C VAL A 7 9.51 -1.87 0.98
N THR A 8 8.86 -0.76 0.64
CA THR A 8 8.25 0.12 1.66
C THR A 8 7.06 -0.54 2.35
N THR A 9 6.26 -1.31 1.61
CA THR A 9 5.11 -2.05 2.16
C THR A 9 5.59 -3.17 3.09
N ILE A 10 6.62 -3.92 2.69
CA ILE A 10 7.25 -4.96 3.53
C ILE A 10 7.84 -4.33 4.79
N ALA A 11 8.60 -3.24 4.67
CA ALA A 11 9.22 -2.58 5.81
C ALA A 11 8.18 -2.09 6.82
N ASN A 12 7.10 -1.47 6.36
CA ASN A 12 6.01 -1.03 7.22
C ASN A 12 5.31 -2.21 7.91
N GLY A 13 5.01 -3.29 7.17
CA GLY A 13 4.44 -4.50 7.74
C GLY A 13 5.34 -5.15 8.80
N ILE A 14 6.64 -5.25 8.55
CA ILE A 14 7.61 -5.75 9.53
C ILE A 14 7.64 -4.86 10.78
N PHE A 15 7.61 -3.54 10.63
CA PHE A 15 7.60 -2.63 11.77
C PHE A 15 6.36 -2.84 12.66
N MET A 16 5.18 -2.96 12.06
CA MET A 16 3.93 -3.30 12.76
C MET A 16 4.01 -4.65 13.48
N LEU A 17 4.67 -5.65 12.88
CA LEU A 17 4.79 -6.99 13.45
C LEU A 17 5.74 -7.06 14.65
N VAL A 18 6.92 -6.46 14.50
CA VAL A 18 8.01 -6.54 15.49
C VAL A 18 7.76 -5.56 16.64
N LYS A 19 7.31 -4.34 16.34
CA LYS A 19 7.17 -3.25 17.32
C LYS A 19 5.85 -2.48 17.13
N PRO A 20 4.68 -3.10 17.36
CA PRO A 20 3.38 -2.48 17.07
C PRO A 20 3.12 -1.18 17.84
N LEU A 21 3.53 -1.11 19.11
CA LEU A 21 3.30 0.09 19.94
C LEU A 21 4.26 1.23 19.55
N ASP A 22 5.51 0.90 19.19
CA ASP A 22 6.44 1.89 18.64
C ASP A 22 5.92 2.41 17.30
N TRP A 23 5.36 1.54 16.45
CA TRP A 23 4.71 1.93 15.19
C TRP A 23 3.52 2.87 15.42
N TYR A 24 2.68 2.55 16.41
CA TYR A 24 1.50 3.35 16.76
C TYR A 24 1.86 4.80 17.15
N VAL A 25 2.94 5.01 17.91
CA VAL A 25 3.40 6.36 18.28
C VAL A 25 4.28 7.01 17.20
N PHE A 26 4.89 6.22 16.32
CA PHE A 26 5.69 6.72 15.21
C PHE A 26 4.85 7.41 14.14
N VAL A 27 3.62 6.96 13.92
CA VAL A 27 2.67 7.54 12.95
C VAL A 27 1.72 8.50 13.71
N PRO A 28 1.95 9.83 13.68
CA PRO A 28 1.29 10.76 14.62
C PRO A 28 -0.21 10.91 14.42
N THR A 29 -0.73 10.49 13.28
CA THR A 29 -2.16 10.47 12.96
C THR A 29 -2.86 9.27 13.62
N VAL A 30 -2.18 8.14 13.75
CA VAL A 30 -2.76 6.90 14.28
C VAL A 30 -3.12 7.04 15.75
N VAL A 31 -2.34 7.80 16.54
CA VAL A 31 -2.67 8.05 17.96
C VAL A 31 -4.01 8.76 18.16
N THR A 32 -4.52 9.44 17.13
CA THR A 32 -5.81 10.13 17.17
C THR A 32 -7.01 9.20 16.96
N THR A 33 -6.78 7.92 16.60
CA THR A 33 -7.83 6.93 16.26
C THR A 33 -8.35 6.13 17.46
N GLY A 34 -7.82 6.38 18.66
CA GLY A 34 -8.18 5.67 19.89
C GLY A 34 -7.04 4.82 20.45
N PRO A 35 -7.26 4.12 21.58
CA PRO A 35 -6.20 3.36 22.27
C PRO A 35 -5.59 2.24 21.41
N PRO A 36 -4.29 1.94 21.55
CA PRO A 36 -3.63 0.95 20.72
C PRO A 36 -4.10 -0.47 21.05
N ASN A 37 -4.30 -1.27 20.01
CA ASN A 37 -4.46 -2.72 20.12
C ASN A 37 -3.31 -3.41 19.35
N ALA A 38 -2.37 -4.00 20.09
CA ALA A 38 -1.17 -4.61 19.51
C ALA A 38 -1.46 -5.86 18.67
N HIS A 39 -2.59 -6.55 18.88
CA HIS A 39 -3.00 -7.66 18.02
C HIS A 39 -3.50 -7.11 16.68
N PHE A 40 -4.41 -6.13 16.72
CA PHE A 40 -4.99 -5.49 15.53
C PHE A 40 -3.91 -4.84 14.64
N ILE A 41 -2.92 -4.16 15.24
CA ILE A 41 -1.79 -3.58 14.48
C ILE A 41 -1.01 -4.67 13.74
N ARG A 42 -0.84 -5.86 14.34
CA ARG A 42 -0.14 -6.98 13.68
C ARG A 42 -0.96 -7.58 12.55
N ASP A 43 -2.28 -7.63 12.67
CA ASP A 43 -3.16 -8.08 11.59
C ASP A 43 -3.03 -7.17 10.35
N ILE A 44 -2.99 -5.85 10.57
CA ILE A 44 -2.68 -4.86 9.52
C ILE A 44 -1.26 -5.07 8.98
N GLY A 45 -0.31 -5.35 9.87
CA GLY A 45 1.08 -5.68 9.50
C GLY A 45 1.20 -6.89 8.59
N LEU A 46 0.41 -7.94 8.83
CA LEU A 46 0.33 -9.13 7.96
C LEU A 46 -0.25 -8.77 6.58
N ALA A 47 -1.26 -7.91 6.53
CA ALA A 47 -1.83 -7.45 5.27
C ALA A 47 -0.81 -6.64 4.44
N TYR A 48 -0.10 -5.70 5.07
CA TYR A 48 1.04 -5.00 4.44
C TYR A 48 2.11 -5.99 3.97
N LEU A 49 2.58 -6.88 4.85
CA LEU A 49 3.64 -7.83 4.50
C LEU A 49 3.23 -8.74 3.34
N GLY A 50 2.02 -9.30 3.38
CA GLY A 50 1.48 -10.13 2.31
C GLY A 50 1.38 -9.40 0.97
N SER A 51 0.79 -8.20 0.96
CA SER A 51 0.76 -7.32 -0.22
C SER A 51 2.16 -7.06 -0.76
N GLY A 52 3.10 -6.70 0.12
CA GLY A 52 4.47 -6.38 -0.25
C GLY A 52 5.23 -7.56 -0.84
N LEU A 53 5.07 -8.77 -0.30
CA LEU A 53 5.68 -10.00 -0.83
C LEU A 53 5.12 -10.37 -2.22
N ILE A 54 3.82 -10.21 -2.43
CA ILE A 54 3.20 -10.44 -3.76
C ILE A 54 3.73 -9.41 -4.77
N LEU A 55 3.85 -8.14 -4.37
CA LEU A 55 4.43 -7.09 -5.21
C LEU A 55 5.90 -7.38 -5.52
N LEU A 56 6.69 -7.84 -4.54
CA LEU A 56 8.08 -8.23 -4.72
C LEU A 56 8.19 -9.37 -5.74
N TYR A 57 7.35 -10.39 -5.64
CA TYR A 57 7.28 -11.47 -6.62
C TYR A 57 6.98 -10.96 -8.03
N ALA A 58 6.11 -9.95 -8.17
CA ALA A 58 5.78 -9.36 -9.46
C ALA A 58 6.96 -8.57 -10.08
N THR A 59 7.91 -8.08 -9.28
CA THR A 59 9.08 -7.33 -9.80
C THR A 59 10.00 -8.13 -10.71
N ILE A 60 10.07 -9.46 -10.52
CA ILE A 60 10.97 -10.34 -11.28
C ILE A 60 10.60 -10.39 -12.76
N ASN A 61 9.31 -10.40 -13.09
CA ASN A 61 8.83 -10.30 -14.46
C ASN A 61 7.45 -9.60 -14.49
N PRO A 62 7.43 -8.26 -14.46
CA PRO A 62 6.18 -7.50 -14.34
C PRO A 62 5.21 -7.72 -15.50
N SER A 63 5.73 -8.00 -16.71
CA SER A 63 4.90 -8.26 -17.89
C SER A 63 4.13 -9.58 -17.78
N LEU A 64 4.75 -10.63 -17.26
CA LEU A 64 4.10 -11.93 -17.06
C LEU A 64 3.29 -11.98 -15.76
N ARG A 65 3.74 -11.26 -14.73
CA ARG A 65 3.19 -11.32 -13.36
C ARG A 65 2.31 -10.13 -13.00
N TRP A 66 1.79 -9.39 -13.99
CA TRP A 66 0.93 -8.23 -13.75
C TRP A 66 -0.30 -8.55 -12.89
N ARG A 67 -0.86 -9.78 -12.98
CA ARG A 67 -1.98 -10.23 -12.13
C ARG A 67 -1.58 -10.31 -10.65
N ALA A 68 -0.35 -10.74 -10.36
CA ALA A 68 0.17 -10.72 -9.01
C ALA A 68 0.33 -9.26 -8.53
N ALA A 69 0.85 -8.36 -9.36
CA ALA A 69 0.92 -6.95 -9.01
C ALA A 69 -0.47 -6.34 -8.71
N LEU A 70 -1.49 -6.69 -9.50
CA LEU A 70 -2.88 -6.30 -9.24
C LEU A 70 -3.36 -6.80 -7.88
N VAL A 71 -3.24 -8.11 -7.61
CA VAL A 71 -3.68 -8.71 -6.34
C VAL A 71 -2.92 -8.13 -5.15
N GLY A 72 -1.59 -7.97 -5.26
CA GLY A 72 -0.77 -7.38 -4.21
C GLY A 72 -1.12 -5.91 -3.92
N GLY A 73 -1.67 -5.19 -4.91
CA GLY A 73 -2.14 -3.82 -4.77
C GLY A 73 -3.57 -3.65 -4.25
N LEU A 74 -4.39 -4.71 -4.20
CA LEU A 74 -5.81 -4.60 -3.86
C LEU A 74 -6.04 -4.08 -2.44
N TRP A 75 -5.41 -4.72 -1.45
CA TRP A 75 -5.58 -4.29 -0.06
C TRP A 75 -5.07 -2.86 0.17
N LEU A 76 -3.92 -2.51 -0.43
CA LEU A 76 -3.38 -1.14 -0.39
C LEU A 76 -4.36 -0.12 -0.99
N THR A 77 -5.03 -0.49 -2.07
CA THR A 77 -6.03 0.37 -2.74
C THR A 77 -7.26 0.53 -1.87
N PHE A 78 -7.83 -0.56 -1.34
CA PHE A 78 -9.00 -0.48 -0.47
C PHE A 78 -8.70 0.26 0.83
N HIS A 79 -7.52 0.08 1.39
CA HIS A 79 -7.08 0.83 2.56
C HIS A 79 -6.96 2.33 2.23
N GLY A 80 -6.34 2.71 1.12
CA GLY A 80 -6.32 4.12 0.68
C GLY A 80 -7.71 4.71 0.45
N LEU A 81 -8.64 3.93 -0.11
CA LEU A 81 -10.04 4.35 -0.29
C LEU A 81 -10.78 4.54 1.04
N LEU A 82 -10.46 3.75 2.07
CA LEU A 82 -11.01 3.94 3.41
C LEU A 82 -10.63 5.31 3.98
N HIS A 83 -9.37 5.72 3.83
CA HIS A 83 -8.89 7.05 4.26
C HIS A 83 -9.61 8.19 3.52
N ILE A 84 -9.88 8.02 2.22
CA ILE A 84 -10.68 8.99 1.45
C ILE A 84 -12.11 9.07 2.00
N TYR A 85 -12.71 7.91 2.30
CA TYR A 85 -14.05 7.85 2.88
C TYR A 85 -14.11 8.52 4.26
N GLU A 86 -13.12 8.32 5.12
CA GLU A 86 -13.09 8.92 6.47
C GLU A 86 -13.11 10.44 6.43
N VAL A 87 -12.37 11.06 5.48
CA VAL A 87 -12.43 12.51 5.26
C VAL A 87 -13.81 12.93 4.74
N ALA A 88 -14.33 12.20 3.74
CA ALA A 88 -15.62 12.52 3.14
C ALA A 88 -16.79 12.39 4.15
N ALA A 89 -16.68 11.46 5.09
CA ALA A 89 -17.66 11.23 6.15
C ALA A 89 -17.46 12.14 7.38
N GLY A 90 -16.41 12.96 7.41
CA GLY A 90 -16.09 13.84 8.54
C GLY A 90 -15.55 13.12 9.77
N ILE A 91 -15.07 11.88 9.63
CA ILE A 91 -14.45 11.08 10.69
C ILE A 91 -13.05 11.62 11.01
N CYS A 92 -12.29 11.99 9.98
CA CYS A 92 -10.96 12.58 10.13
C CYS A 92 -10.86 13.95 9.41
N GLY A 93 -10.02 14.82 9.93
CA GLY A 93 -9.79 16.14 9.34
C GLY A 93 -8.93 16.06 8.07
N PRO A 94 -9.04 17.01 7.13
CA PRO A 94 -8.22 17.05 5.91
C PRO A 94 -6.71 17.05 6.18
N ALA A 95 -6.27 17.62 7.30
CA ALA A 95 -4.85 17.63 7.69
C ALA A 95 -4.32 16.22 8.01
N THR A 96 -5.11 15.39 8.70
CA THR A 96 -4.78 13.99 9.01
C THR A 96 -4.60 13.19 7.71
N PHE A 97 -5.53 13.36 6.76
CA PHE A 97 -5.44 12.72 5.46
C PHE A 97 -4.16 13.06 4.70
N TRP A 98 -3.77 14.33 4.65
CA TRP A 98 -2.54 14.72 3.95
C TRP A 98 -1.28 14.18 4.62
N ALA A 99 -1.28 14.04 5.94
CA ALA A 99 -0.19 13.40 6.67
C ALA A 99 -0.09 11.90 6.36
N ASP A 100 -1.22 11.20 6.18
CA ASP A 100 -1.27 9.77 5.87
C ASP A 100 -1.10 9.44 4.39
N ALA A 101 -1.45 10.38 3.50
CA ALA A 101 -1.50 10.21 2.05
C ALA A 101 -0.23 9.56 1.43
N PRO A 102 1.00 9.90 1.83
CA PRO A 102 2.19 9.24 1.28
C PRO A 102 2.20 7.71 1.49
N ALA A 103 1.71 7.24 2.63
CA ALA A 103 1.70 5.82 2.99
C ALA A 103 0.44 5.09 2.51
N VAL A 104 -0.72 5.77 2.46
CA VAL A 104 -2.01 5.12 2.13
C VAL A 104 -2.46 5.35 0.69
N ILE A 105 -2.09 6.47 0.05
CA ILE A 105 -2.39 6.79 -1.35
C ILE A 105 -1.17 6.56 -2.25
N GLY A 106 0.03 6.92 -1.76
CA GLY A 106 1.27 6.75 -2.52
C GLY A 106 1.55 5.29 -2.91
N GLN A 107 1.30 4.35 -1.99
CA GLN A 107 1.52 2.92 -2.24
C GLN A 107 0.65 2.36 -3.38
N PRO A 108 -0.69 2.47 -3.36
CA PRO A 108 -1.50 2.02 -4.49
C PRO A 108 -1.20 2.82 -5.78
N ALA A 109 -0.89 4.11 -5.70
CA ALA A 109 -0.51 4.90 -6.88
C ALA A 109 0.75 4.35 -7.58
N LEU A 110 1.78 3.97 -6.82
CA LEU A 110 2.99 3.33 -7.38
C LEU A 110 2.66 2.03 -8.13
N VAL A 111 1.71 1.23 -7.62
CA VAL A 111 1.28 -0.02 -8.26
C VAL A 111 0.49 0.27 -9.53
N ILE A 112 -0.49 1.19 -9.48
CA ILE A 112 -1.33 1.57 -10.62
C ILE A 112 -0.48 2.12 -11.76
N ILE A 113 0.45 3.04 -11.48
CA ILE A 113 1.35 3.60 -12.50
C ILE A 113 2.22 2.51 -13.11
N ALA A 114 2.74 1.59 -12.29
CA ALA A 114 3.54 0.48 -12.80
C ALA A 114 2.73 -0.43 -13.73
N LEU A 115 1.48 -0.75 -13.38
CA LEU A 115 0.59 -1.54 -14.22
C LEU A 115 0.27 -0.82 -15.53
N ALA A 116 0.00 0.49 -15.48
CA ALA A 116 -0.23 1.30 -16.68
C ALA A 116 0.98 1.25 -17.64
N ILE A 117 2.20 1.38 -17.10
CA ILE A 117 3.45 1.25 -17.88
C ILE A 117 3.58 -0.16 -18.47
N VAL A 118 3.29 -1.21 -17.68
CA VAL A 118 3.34 -2.60 -18.17
C VAL A 118 2.37 -2.80 -19.33
N PHE A 119 1.12 -2.36 -19.22
CA PHE A 119 0.14 -2.50 -20.29
C PHE A 119 0.50 -1.69 -21.54
N SER A 120 0.95 -0.45 -21.38
CA SER A 120 1.42 0.38 -22.50
C SER A 120 2.54 -0.31 -23.28
N ARG A 121 3.54 -0.87 -22.58
CA ARG A 121 4.66 -1.60 -23.20
C ARG A 121 4.23 -2.91 -23.88
N ARG A 122 3.23 -3.60 -23.33
CA ARG A 122 2.69 -4.83 -23.93
C ARG A 122 1.95 -4.53 -25.23
N ASN A 123 1.14 -3.47 -25.25
CA ASN A 123 0.42 -3.05 -26.45
C ASN A 123 1.39 -2.63 -27.57
N ALA A 124 2.43 -1.86 -27.25
CA ALA A 124 3.46 -1.46 -28.22
C ALA A 124 4.25 -2.65 -28.82
N ARG A 125 4.37 -3.77 -28.11
CA ARG A 125 5.00 -5.00 -28.63
C ARG A 125 4.04 -5.85 -29.48
N ALA A 126 2.73 -5.69 -29.27
CA ALA A 126 1.71 -6.43 -29.99
C ALA A 126 1.32 -5.77 -31.33
N ASP A 127 1.60 -4.47 -31.50
CA ASP A 127 1.43 -3.70 -32.75
C ASP A 127 2.80 -3.31 -33.35
N PRO A 128 3.51 -4.24 -34.01
CA PRO A 128 4.70 -3.91 -34.79
C PRO A 128 4.25 -3.29 -36.12
N ARG A 129 4.05 -1.99 -36.15
CA ARG A 129 3.95 -1.26 -37.42
C ARG A 129 5.24 -1.38 -38.22
#